data_AF-A0A9D5EM35-F1
#
_entry.id   AF-A0A9D5EM35-F1
#
_cell.length_a   1.000
_cell.length_b   1.000
_cell.length_c   1.000
_cell.angle_alpha   90.00
_cell.angle_beta   90.00
_cell.angle_gamma   90.00
#
_symmetry.space_group_name_H-M   'P 1'
#
loop_
_entity.id
_entity.type
_entity.pdbx_description
1 polymer ?
#
loop_
_entity_poly.entity_id
_entity_poly.type
_entity_poly.pdbx_seq_one_letter_code
_entity_poly.pdbx_strand_id
1 'polypeptide(L)'
;PSIPGAVIISSDEPLRFDAVDEGNSLGTLKVPEREGVLRAIDGQHRLLALHHDLEQFGQEEFTVPAVIFDRLPEDHVVQMFVTINAKHTRLNASHLVSLSGRQLYADPNLAAAHDIVRALNDRDDSPLAGDIKLLGVGKGKVAQAPLAQEFKALLASEAFGGGRRGDEFRDESKRFFVNYFKQISTLFAAAWNGRKYAIRTAPALRAFIRVAPDVVKRLDQERAERADFRMIGRVIAPWGRRIGDMRFETDGAWKQRGLSIDQLAKELRLALQYPEGV
;
A
#
# COMPACT_ATOMS: atom_id res chain seq x y z
N PRO A 1 19.84 -32.69 6.95
CA PRO A 1 20.54 -31.45 6.49
C PRO A 1 19.58 -30.27 6.45
N SER A 2 20.06 -29.02 6.58
CA SER A 2 19.16 -27.84 6.52
C SER A 2 18.97 -27.36 5.08
N ILE A 3 17.71 -27.16 4.70
CA ILE A 3 17.33 -26.72 3.36
C ILE A 3 17.41 -25.18 3.30
N PRO A 4 18.14 -24.60 2.35
CA PRO A 4 18.36 -23.17 2.29
C PRO A 4 17.08 -22.37 1.99
N GLY A 5 17.00 -21.19 2.62
CA GLY A 5 15.90 -20.25 2.48
C GLY A 5 14.78 -20.51 3.49
N ALA A 6 14.44 -19.48 4.26
CA ALA A 6 13.36 -19.58 5.22
C ALA A 6 12.00 -19.67 4.52
N VAL A 7 11.05 -20.41 5.10
CA VAL A 7 9.63 -20.29 4.81
C VAL A 7 9.02 -19.27 5.77
N ILE A 8 8.10 -18.45 5.28
CA ILE A 8 7.44 -17.43 6.10
C ILE A 8 5.98 -17.83 6.26
N ILE A 9 5.51 -17.94 7.49
CA ILE A 9 4.21 -18.48 7.83
C ILE A 9 3.49 -17.51 8.78
N SER A 10 2.19 -17.32 8.59
CA SER A 10 1.30 -16.76 9.61
C SER A 10 0.46 -17.86 10.26
N SER A 11 0.25 -17.77 11.57
CA SER A 11 -0.73 -18.55 12.32
C SER A 11 -1.91 -17.66 12.66
N ASP A 12 -3.12 -18.21 12.53
CA ASP A 12 -4.38 -17.55 12.92
C ASP A 12 -4.60 -17.49 14.42
N GLU A 13 -3.87 -18.33 15.14
CA GLU A 13 -4.00 -18.47 16.57
C GLU A 13 -2.62 -18.27 17.24
N PRO A 14 -2.61 -17.71 18.46
CA PRO A 14 -1.41 -17.63 19.26
C PRO A 14 -0.79 -19.02 19.44
N LEU A 15 0.52 -19.10 19.25
CA LEU A 15 1.27 -20.34 19.38
C LEU A 15 1.92 -20.40 20.76
N ARG A 16 2.10 -21.62 21.27
CA ARG A 16 2.76 -21.84 22.55
C ARG A 16 4.25 -22.07 22.32
N PHE A 17 5.09 -21.29 23.00
CA PHE A 17 6.54 -21.47 23.00
C PHE A 17 6.99 -22.00 24.36
N ASP A 18 7.59 -23.18 24.36
CA ASP A 18 8.21 -23.78 25.55
C ASP A 18 9.72 -23.51 25.48
N ALA A 19 10.19 -22.51 26.23
CA ALA A 19 11.61 -22.16 26.30
C ALA A 19 12.43 -23.27 26.98
N VAL A 20 13.70 -23.42 26.59
CA VAL A 20 14.62 -24.38 27.24
C VAL A 20 14.80 -24.03 28.71
N ASP A 21 14.91 -22.74 29.02
CA ASP A 21 14.96 -22.16 30.37
C ASP A 21 14.14 -20.86 30.40
N GLU A 22 13.69 -20.43 31.59
CA GLU A 22 12.95 -19.17 31.74
C GLU A 22 13.72 -17.97 31.16
N GLY A 23 13.07 -17.21 30.27
CA GLY A 23 13.66 -16.06 29.59
C GLY A 23 14.60 -16.39 28.43
N ASN A 24 14.81 -17.66 28.09
CA ASN A 24 15.62 -18.07 26.94
C ASN A 24 14.84 -17.88 25.62
N SER A 25 15.55 -17.42 24.58
CA SER A 25 15.03 -17.30 23.21
C SER A 25 15.05 -18.61 22.42
N LEU A 26 15.72 -19.64 22.95
CA LEU A 26 15.75 -20.99 22.40
C LEU A 26 14.70 -21.87 23.11
N GLY A 27 14.01 -22.70 22.33
CA GLY A 27 12.89 -23.50 22.82
C GLY A 27 12.18 -24.24 21.70
N THR A 28 11.08 -24.89 22.05
CA THR A 28 10.20 -25.59 21.11
C THR A 28 8.91 -24.81 20.94
N LEU A 29 8.59 -24.46 19.69
CA LEU A 29 7.30 -23.89 19.34
C LEU A 29 6.30 -25.04 19.10
N LYS A 30 5.20 -25.05 19.82
CA LYS A 30 4.10 -26.00 19.65
C LYS A 30 3.12 -25.46 18.62
N VAL A 31 2.94 -26.21 17.54
CA VAL A 31 2.00 -25.91 16.46
C VAL A 31 0.81 -26.86 16.56
N PRO A 32 -0.45 -26.39 16.49
CA PRO A 32 -1.62 -27.25 16.51
C PRO A 32 -1.67 -28.22 15.30
N GLU A 33 -1.98 -29.50 15.55
CA GLU A 33 -2.16 -30.53 14.52
C GLU A 33 -3.56 -30.48 13.87
N ARG A 34 -4.00 -29.29 13.46
CA ARG A 34 -5.27 -29.12 12.74
C ARG A 34 -5.06 -28.28 11.49
N GLU A 35 -5.72 -28.67 10.41
CA GLU A 35 -5.60 -27.97 9.12
C GLU A 35 -6.12 -26.53 9.19
N GLY A 36 -5.53 -25.65 8.38
CA GLY A 36 -6.00 -24.27 8.22
C GLY A 36 -5.46 -23.24 9.21
N VAL A 37 -4.71 -23.66 10.25
CA VAL A 37 -4.12 -22.74 11.25
C VAL A 37 -2.94 -21.98 10.70
N LEU A 38 -2.07 -22.67 9.95
CA LEU A 38 -0.88 -22.10 9.36
C LEU A 38 -1.11 -21.75 7.89
N ARG A 39 -0.62 -20.58 7.48
CA ARG A 39 -0.65 -20.12 6.10
C ARG A 39 0.73 -19.67 5.66
N ALA A 40 1.20 -20.16 4.52
CA ALA A 40 2.45 -19.71 3.93
C ALA A 40 2.27 -18.32 3.30
N ILE A 41 3.05 -17.34 3.77
CA ILE A 41 3.21 -16.03 3.15
C ILE A 41 4.24 -16.10 2.02
N ASP A 42 5.29 -16.90 2.22
CA ASP A 42 6.34 -17.16 1.24
C ASP A 42 6.92 -18.57 1.41
N GLY A 43 7.47 -19.12 0.33
CA GLY A 43 8.04 -20.46 0.30
C GLY A 43 7.01 -21.58 0.01
N GLN A 44 5.80 -21.24 -0.46
CA GLN A 44 4.76 -22.23 -0.79
C GLN A 44 5.23 -23.30 -1.80
N HIS A 45 5.92 -22.89 -2.88
CA HIS A 45 6.47 -23.82 -3.86
C HIS A 45 7.54 -24.73 -3.24
N ARG A 46 8.29 -24.23 -2.25
CA ARG A 46 9.28 -25.00 -1.52
C ARG A 46 8.58 -26.05 -0.66
N LEU A 47 7.58 -25.66 0.12
CA LEU A 47 6.80 -26.61 0.93
C LEU A 47 6.14 -27.69 0.05
N LEU A 48 5.63 -27.33 -1.13
CA LEU A 48 5.05 -28.29 -2.06
C LEU A 48 6.10 -29.26 -2.64
N ALA A 49 7.25 -28.75 -3.06
CA ALA A 49 8.35 -29.59 -3.55
C ALA A 49 8.82 -30.58 -2.46
N LEU A 50 8.96 -30.09 -1.22
CA LEU A 50 9.30 -30.94 -0.09
C LEU A 50 8.26 -32.02 0.15
N HIS A 51 6.97 -31.67 0.12
CA HIS A 51 5.88 -32.63 0.28
C HIS A 51 5.88 -33.71 -0.81
N HIS A 52 6.12 -33.33 -2.07
CA HIS A 52 6.21 -34.27 -3.19
C HIS A 52 7.41 -35.20 -3.07
N ASP A 53 8.56 -34.67 -2.64
CA ASP A 53 9.80 -35.43 -2.56
C ASP A 53 9.92 -36.23 -1.24
N LEU A 54 8.97 -36.11 -0.29
CA LEU A 54 8.92 -36.92 0.93
C LEU A 54 8.99 -38.43 0.63
N GLU A 55 8.38 -38.88 -0.47
CA GLU A 55 8.43 -40.28 -0.90
C GLU A 55 9.83 -40.70 -1.39
N GLN A 56 10.63 -39.76 -1.92
CA GLN A 56 12.01 -40.00 -2.37
C GLN A 56 13.04 -39.87 -1.26
N PHE A 57 12.82 -38.98 -0.27
CA PHE A 57 13.72 -38.79 0.86
C PHE A 57 13.69 -39.96 1.87
N GLY A 58 12.69 -40.84 1.81
CA GLY A 58 12.61 -42.01 2.69
C GLY A 58 12.57 -41.63 4.17
N GLN A 59 13.60 -42.02 4.94
CA GLN A 59 13.75 -41.69 6.37
C GLN A 59 14.77 -40.58 6.66
N GLU A 60 15.33 -39.91 5.65
CA GLU A 60 16.32 -38.87 5.91
C GLU A 60 15.69 -37.65 6.58
N GLU A 61 16.17 -37.33 7.79
CA GLU A 61 15.77 -36.13 8.51
C GLU A 61 16.37 -34.87 7.88
N PHE A 62 15.50 -33.90 7.59
CA PHE A 62 15.88 -32.58 7.12
C PHE A 62 15.22 -31.48 7.96
N THR A 63 15.83 -30.31 7.94
CA THR A 63 15.31 -29.14 8.66
C THR A 63 15.04 -28.01 7.69
N VAL A 64 13.89 -27.36 7.83
CA VAL A 64 13.51 -26.18 7.06
C VAL A 64 13.51 -24.98 8.00
N PRO A 65 14.32 -23.95 7.75
CA PRO A 65 14.24 -22.73 8.53
C PRO A 65 12.87 -22.09 8.29
N ALA A 66 12.18 -21.71 9.37
CA ALA A 66 10.85 -21.11 9.29
C ALA A 66 10.78 -19.86 10.19
N VAL A 67 10.07 -18.84 9.71
CA VAL A 67 9.66 -17.68 10.51
C VAL A 67 8.14 -17.73 10.62
N ILE A 68 7.63 -17.81 11.84
CA ILE A 68 6.19 -17.94 12.11
C ILE A 68 5.71 -16.72 12.89
N PHE A 69 4.67 -16.05 12.40
CA PHE A 69 3.99 -14.97 13.10
C PHE A 69 2.62 -15.45 13.59
N ASP A 70 2.36 -15.42 14.90
CA ASP A 70 1.14 -15.97 15.50
C ASP A 70 0.05 -14.95 15.86
N ARG A 71 0.34 -13.67 15.63
CA ARG A 71 -0.52 -12.53 15.96
C ARG A 71 -0.35 -11.40 14.94
N LEU A 72 -0.11 -11.77 13.68
CA LEU A 72 0.06 -10.78 12.62
C LEU A 72 -1.32 -10.30 12.14
N PRO A 73 -1.60 -8.99 12.13
CA PRO A 73 -2.82 -8.46 11.53
C PRO A 73 -2.96 -8.88 10.06
N GLU A 74 -4.19 -9.12 9.61
CA GLU A 74 -4.48 -9.60 8.24
C GLU A 74 -3.93 -8.65 7.15
N ASP A 75 -4.02 -7.35 7.37
CA ASP A 75 -3.47 -6.34 6.44
C ASP A 75 -1.94 -6.41 6.35
N HIS A 76 -1.26 -6.74 7.44
CA HIS A 76 0.19 -6.98 7.44
C HIS A 76 0.54 -8.28 6.69
N VAL A 77 -0.25 -9.35 6.84
CA VAL A 77 -0.08 -10.61 6.08
C VAL A 77 -0.15 -10.33 4.57
N VAL A 78 -1.21 -9.64 4.13
CA VAL A 78 -1.40 -9.25 2.72
C VAL A 78 -0.24 -8.40 2.23
N GLN A 79 0.18 -7.42 3.02
CA GLN A 79 1.30 -6.58 2.65
C GLN A 79 2.61 -7.36 2.52
N MET A 80 2.93 -8.24 3.48
CA MET A 80 4.14 -9.05 3.41
C MET A 80 4.12 -9.92 2.16
N PHE A 81 3.00 -10.59 1.88
CA PHE A 81 2.80 -11.39 0.68
C PHE A 81 3.06 -10.59 -0.59
N VAL A 82 2.41 -9.43 -0.77
CA VAL A 82 2.62 -8.56 -1.93
C VAL A 82 4.05 -8.04 -1.97
N THR A 83 4.62 -7.66 -0.84
CA THR A 83 5.97 -7.07 -0.77
C THR A 83 7.02 -8.06 -1.23
N ILE A 84 6.94 -9.29 -0.74
CA ILE A 84 7.85 -10.38 -1.09
C ILE A 84 7.65 -10.77 -2.55
N ASN A 85 6.42 -11.11 -2.95
CA ASN A 85 6.16 -11.67 -4.28
C ASN A 85 6.25 -10.66 -5.42
N ALA A 86 5.91 -9.39 -5.21
CA ALA A 86 6.03 -8.36 -6.25
C ALA A 86 7.49 -7.92 -6.51
N LYS A 87 8.43 -8.18 -5.58
CA LYS A 87 9.87 -8.02 -5.92
C LYS A 87 10.32 -9.09 -6.90
N HIS A 88 9.76 -10.29 -6.78
CA HIS A 88 10.21 -11.47 -7.52
C HIS A 88 9.39 -11.75 -8.80
N THR A 89 8.27 -11.07 -9.02
CA THR A 89 7.40 -11.26 -10.18
C THR A 89 6.97 -9.93 -10.82
N ARG A 90 6.74 -9.92 -12.14
CA ARG A 90 6.18 -8.75 -12.86
C ARG A 90 4.65 -8.65 -12.76
N LEU A 91 4.03 -9.45 -11.91
CA LEU A 91 2.56 -9.52 -11.79
C LEU A 91 2.05 -8.37 -10.90
N ASN A 92 0.88 -7.83 -11.24
CA ASN A 92 0.20 -6.84 -10.40
C ASN A 92 -0.29 -7.50 -9.10
N ALA A 93 -0.33 -6.73 -8.00
CA ALA A 93 -0.69 -7.27 -6.68
C ALA A 93 -2.08 -7.92 -6.65
N SER A 94 -3.04 -7.39 -7.41
CA SER A 94 -4.36 -7.99 -7.61
C SER A 94 -4.27 -9.38 -8.23
N HIS A 95 -3.42 -9.55 -9.25
CA HIS A 95 -3.19 -10.83 -9.91
C HIS A 95 -2.45 -11.81 -9.00
N LEU A 96 -1.44 -11.34 -8.26
CA LEU A 96 -0.75 -12.16 -7.27
C LEU A 96 -1.71 -12.72 -6.23
N VAL A 97 -2.60 -11.89 -5.71
CA VAL A 97 -3.63 -12.31 -4.76
C VAL A 97 -4.62 -13.28 -5.39
N SER A 98 -5.08 -13.03 -6.62
CA SER A 98 -6.03 -13.92 -7.30
C SER A 98 -5.46 -15.31 -7.59
N LEU A 99 -4.16 -15.39 -7.90
CA LEU A 99 -3.46 -16.64 -8.17
C LEU A 99 -3.22 -17.47 -6.90
N SER A 100 -3.08 -16.80 -5.75
CA SER A 100 -2.91 -17.44 -4.43
C SER A 100 -4.21 -17.99 -3.82
N GLY A 101 -5.26 -18.16 -4.63
CA GLY A 101 -6.57 -18.73 -4.34
C GLY A 101 -6.79 -19.32 -2.94
N ARG A 102 -7.78 -18.77 -2.21
CA ARG A 102 -8.37 -19.27 -0.95
C ARG A 102 -7.45 -19.37 0.28
N GLN A 103 -6.12 -19.35 0.17
CA GLN A 103 -5.24 -19.67 1.30
C GLN A 103 -4.80 -18.48 2.15
N LEU A 104 -4.74 -17.27 1.60
CA LEU A 104 -4.52 -16.04 2.37
C LEU A 104 -5.80 -15.23 2.21
N TYR A 105 -6.52 -14.93 3.30
CA TYR A 105 -7.64 -13.98 3.24
C TYR A 105 -7.12 -12.70 2.58
N ALA A 106 -7.57 -12.44 1.35
CA ALA A 106 -6.93 -11.40 0.55
C ALA A 106 -7.98 -10.64 -0.22
N ASP A 107 -8.30 -9.46 0.29
CA ASP A 107 -9.06 -8.44 -0.42
C ASP A 107 -8.19 -7.89 -1.57
N PRO A 108 -8.57 -8.11 -2.85
CA PRO A 108 -7.78 -7.65 -3.98
C PRO A 108 -7.64 -6.11 -4.02
N ASN A 109 -8.58 -5.37 -3.43
CA ASN A 109 -8.50 -3.91 -3.30
C ASN A 109 -7.45 -3.51 -2.27
N LEU A 110 -7.37 -4.25 -1.16
CA LEU A 110 -6.36 -4.00 -0.12
C LEU A 110 -4.95 -4.30 -0.66
N ALA A 111 -4.79 -5.38 -1.42
CA ALA A 111 -3.52 -5.71 -2.05
C ALA A 111 -3.07 -4.66 -3.06
N ALA A 112 -3.98 -4.23 -3.95
CA ALA A 112 -3.71 -3.14 -4.89
C ALA A 112 -3.39 -1.82 -4.15
N ALA A 113 -4.08 -1.51 -3.06
CA ALA A 113 -3.79 -0.35 -2.22
C ALA A 113 -2.37 -0.40 -1.62
N HIS A 114 -1.95 -1.55 -1.09
CA HIS A 114 -0.59 -1.73 -0.58
C HIS A 114 0.46 -1.59 -1.69
N ASP A 115 0.19 -2.09 -2.89
CA ASP A 115 1.08 -1.97 -4.05
C ASP A 115 1.26 -0.51 -4.48
N ILE A 116 0.19 0.29 -4.47
CA ILE A 116 0.26 1.74 -4.71
C ILE A 116 1.10 2.43 -3.62
N VAL A 117 0.80 2.19 -2.34
CA VAL A 117 1.55 2.79 -1.22
C VAL A 117 3.03 2.46 -1.30
N ARG A 118 3.33 1.20 -1.65
CA ARG A 118 4.69 0.74 -1.85
C ARG A 118 5.36 1.44 -3.03
N ALA A 119 4.70 1.54 -4.19
CA ALA A 119 5.24 2.25 -5.34
C ALA A 119 5.54 3.72 -5.02
N LEU A 120 4.69 4.37 -4.21
CA LEU A 120 4.92 5.73 -3.74
C LEU A 120 6.14 5.85 -2.81
N ASN A 121 6.46 4.81 -2.03
CA ASN A 121 7.56 4.82 -1.08
C ASN A 121 8.90 4.34 -1.66
N ASP A 122 8.88 3.36 -2.56
CA ASP A 122 10.08 2.63 -2.99
C ASP A 122 10.67 3.17 -4.30
N ARG A 123 9.89 3.87 -5.13
CA ARG A 123 10.40 4.39 -6.41
C ARG A 123 11.17 5.69 -6.21
N ASP A 124 12.39 5.76 -6.72
CA ASP A 124 13.25 6.96 -6.66
C ASP A 124 12.63 8.18 -7.34
N ASP A 125 11.77 7.98 -8.32
CA ASP A 125 11.07 9.06 -9.01
C ASP A 125 9.83 9.55 -8.25
N SER A 126 9.40 8.86 -7.18
CA SER A 126 8.27 9.31 -6.36
C SER A 126 8.70 10.42 -5.39
N PRO A 127 7.91 11.51 -5.26
CA PRO A 127 8.21 12.56 -4.29
C PRO A 127 7.91 12.16 -2.83
N LEU A 128 7.38 10.95 -2.61
CA LEU A 128 7.15 10.34 -1.29
C LEU A 128 8.16 9.21 -1.00
N ALA A 129 9.24 9.11 -1.78
CA ALA A 129 10.25 8.07 -1.59
C ALA A 129 10.82 8.10 -0.16
N GLY A 130 10.68 6.98 0.55
CA GLY A 130 11.13 6.82 1.95
C GLY A 130 10.30 7.56 3.01
N ASP A 131 9.23 8.28 2.65
CA ASP A 131 8.40 9.04 3.60
C ASP A 131 7.35 8.18 4.31
N ILE A 132 7.06 6.96 3.83
CA ILE A 132 6.01 6.08 4.34
C ILE A 132 6.63 4.91 5.13
N LYS A 133 6.16 4.71 6.37
CA LYS A 133 6.54 3.57 7.22
C LYS A 133 5.83 2.31 6.75
N LEU A 134 6.54 1.45 6.03
CA LEU A 134 6.05 0.15 5.62
C LEU A 134 6.08 -0.85 6.80
N LEU A 135 5.04 -1.67 6.93
CA LEU A 135 4.85 -2.64 8.04
C LEU A 135 4.91 -2.00 9.45
N GLY A 136 4.62 -0.69 9.55
CA GLY A 136 4.69 0.06 10.81
C GLY A 136 6.12 0.39 11.28
N VAL A 137 7.15 -0.01 10.53
CA VAL A 137 8.57 0.22 10.87
C VAL A 137 9.24 1.16 9.85
N GLY A 138 10.37 1.74 10.23
CA GLY A 138 11.19 2.59 9.35
C GLY A 138 11.22 4.08 9.69
N LYS A 139 12.06 4.82 8.94
CA LYS A 139 12.37 6.24 9.17
C LYS A 139 11.34 7.22 8.59
N GLY A 140 10.37 6.73 7.82
CA GLY A 140 9.31 7.55 7.21
C GLY A 140 8.49 8.31 8.26
N LYS A 141 7.79 9.36 7.86
CA LYS A 141 6.99 10.20 8.76
C LYS A 141 5.51 9.80 8.78
N VAL A 142 5.05 9.08 7.76
CA VAL A 142 3.64 8.74 7.56
C VAL A 142 3.42 7.24 7.73
N ALA A 143 2.44 6.85 8.53
CA ALA A 143 2.02 5.45 8.61
C ALA A 143 1.31 5.04 7.31
N GLN A 144 1.61 3.85 6.80
CA GLN A 144 0.96 3.32 5.59
C GLN A 144 -0.53 3.03 5.77
N ALA A 145 -0.97 2.55 6.94
CA ALA A 145 -2.26 1.89 7.08
C ALA A 145 -3.42 2.86 6.77
N PRO A 146 -3.41 4.12 7.27
CA PRO A 146 -4.41 5.09 6.88
C PRO A 146 -4.44 5.43 5.38
N LEU A 147 -3.30 5.33 4.69
CA LEU A 147 -3.24 5.56 3.23
C LEU A 147 -3.80 4.35 2.47
N ALA A 148 -3.39 3.13 2.86
CA ALA A 148 -3.86 1.90 2.24
C ALA A 148 -5.38 1.74 2.38
N GLN A 149 -5.94 2.06 3.55
CA GLN A 149 -7.40 2.05 3.73
C GLN A 149 -8.12 3.06 2.83
N GLU A 150 -7.51 4.23 2.60
CA GLU A 150 -8.08 5.24 1.72
C GLU A 150 -8.08 4.79 0.25
N PHE A 151 -6.97 4.21 -0.22
CA PHE A 151 -6.92 3.60 -1.55
C PHE A 151 -7.89 2.44 -1.69
N LYS A 152 -7.95 1.54 -0.70
CA LYS A 152 -8.86 0.40 -0.67
C LYS A 152 -10.31 0.87 -0.85
N ALA A 153 -10.73 1.87 -0.08
CA ALA A 153 -12.09 2.41 -0.15
C ALA A 153 -12.42 2.94 -1.56
N LEU A 154 -11.48 3.65 -2.19
CA LEU A 154 -11.67 4.15 -3.55
C LEU A 154 -11.72 3.03 -4.59
N LEU A 155 -10.82 2.04 -4.50
CA LEU A 155 -10.74 0.92 -5.42
C LEU A 155 -11.92 -0.06 -5.30
N ALA A 156 -12.50 -0.17 -4.10
CA ALA A 156 -13.69 -0.98 -3.86
C ALA A 156 -14.98 -0.33 -4.41
N SER A 157 -14.95 0.96 -4.71
CA SER A 157 -16.05 1.71 -5.30
C SER A 157 -15.90 1.87 -6.82
N GLU A 158 -16.93 2.35 -7.49
CA GLU A 158 -16.87 2.74 -8.91
C GLU A 158 -16.23 4.12 -9.12
N ALA A 159 -15.46 4.64 -8.16
CA ALA A 159 -14.88 5.99 -8.21
C ALA A 159 -14.00 6.24 -9.44
N PHE A 160 -13.41 5.18 -10.03
CA PHE A 160 -12.58 5.27 -11.23
C PHE A 160 -13.27 4.69 -12.49
N GLY A 161 -14.58 4.48 -12.41
CA GLY A 161 -15.42 3.85 -13.43
C GLY A 161 -15.77 2.40 -13.11
N GLY A 162 -16.99 1.99 -13.47
CA GLY A 162 -17.46 0.60 -13.31
C GLY A 162 -16.97 -0.35 -14.42
N GLY A 163 -17.00 -1.65 -14.14
CA GLY A 163 -16.63 -2.71 -15.06
C GLY A 163 -15.21 -2.57 -15.63
N ARG A 164 -15.06 -2.80 -16.94
CA ARG A 164 -13.76 -2.81 -17.64
C ARG A 164 -12.90 -1.56 -17.39
N ARG A 165 -13.50 -0.37 -17.30
CA ARG A 165 -12.73 0.88 -17.05
C ARG A 165 -12.12 0.93 -15.66
N GLY A 166 -12.79 0.32 -14.68
CA GLY A 166 -12.26 0.16 -13.32
C GLY A 166 -11.09 -0.80 -13.31
N ASP A 167 -11.19 -1.91 -14.04
CA ASP A 167 -10.12 -2.90 -14.16
C ASP A 167 -8.88 -2.33 -14.86
N GLU A 168 -9.05 -1.63 -15.98
CA GLU A 168 -7.97 -0.91 -16.68
C GLU A 168 -7.27 0.09 -15.75
N PHE A 169 -8.04 0.83 -14.94
CA PHE A 169 -7.45 1.75 -13.98
C PHE A 169 -6.66 1.06 -12.89
N ARG A 170 -7.09 -0.11 -12.40
CA ARG A 170 -6.35 -0.87 -11.39
C ARG A 170 -4.94 -1.19 -11.88
N ASP A 171 -4.80 -1.59 -13.15
CA ASP A 171 -3.50 -1.89 -13.76
C ASP A 171 -2.61 -0.66 -13.88
N GLU A 172 -3.19 0.51 -14.19
CA GLU A 172 -2.44 1.76 -14.33
C GLU A 172 -2.28 2.56 -13.03
N SER A 173 -2.98 2.18 -11.96
CA SER A 173 -3.14 2.95 -10.73
C SER A 173 -1.81 3.35 -10.10
N LYS A 174 -0.81 2.45 -10.09
CA LYS A 174 0.56 2.75 -9.61
C LYS A 174 1.18 3.91 -10.38
N ARG A 175 1.15 3.85 -11.72
CA ARG A 175 1.73 4.88 -12.60
C ARG A 175 0.97 6.20 -12.42
N PHE A 176 -0.36 6.13 -12.36
CA PHE A 176 -1.20 7.28 -12.09
C PHE A 176 -0.83 7.98 -10.78
N PHE A 177 -0.83 7.26 -9.65
CA PHE A 177 -0.59 7.89 -8.34
C PHE A 177 0.84 8.42 -8.19
N VAL A 178 1.84 7.76 -8.76
CA VAL A 178 3.22 8.30 -8.80
C VAL A 178 3.25 9.61 -9.58
N ASN A 179 2.68 9.66 -10.78
CA ASN A 179 2.65 10.87 -11.59
C ASN A 179 1.79 11.98 -10.97
N TYR A 180 0.68 11.61 -10.33
CA TYR A 180 -0.19 12.52 -9.61
C TYR A 180 0.52 13.21 -8.44
N PHE A 181 1.21 12.45 -7.59
CA PHE A 181 1.97 13.05 -6.50
C PHE A 181 3.18 13.85 -7.00
N LYS A 182 3.84 13.45 -8.10
CA LYS A 182 4.88 14.28 -8.74
C LYS A 182 4.34 15.63 -9.24
N GLN A 183 3.12 15.65 -9.79
CA GLN A 183 2.49 16.89 -10.22
C GLN A 183 2.09 17.75 -9.02
N ILE A 184 1.57 17.15 -7.95
CA ILE A 184 1.29 17.86 -6.68
C ILE A 184 2.58 18.48 -6.10
N SER A 185 3.69 17.72 -6.06
CA SER A 185 4.95 18.22 -5.51
C SER A 185 5.54 19.36 -6.35
N THR A 186 5.35 19.31 -7.67
CA THR A 186 5.75 20.39 -8.60
C THR A 186 4.88 21.62 -8.42
N LEU A 187 3.56 21.43 -8.33
CA LEU A 187 2.59 22.51 -8.22
C LEU A 187 2.71 23.27 -6.88
N PHE A 188 2.97 22.55 -5.79
CA PHE A 188 3.14 23.09 -4.45
C PHE A 188 4.59 22.99 -3.98
N ALA A 189 5.54 23.43 -4.82
CA ALA A 189 6.96 23.23 -4.59
C ALA A 189 7.47 23.85 -3.28
N ALA A 190 6.95 25.02 -2.88
CA ALA A 190 7.38 25.66 -1.64
C ALA A 190 6.86 24.89 -0.42
N ALA A 191 5.61 24.46 -0.45
CA ALA A 191 5.02 23.67 0.63
C ALA A 191 5.62 22.26 0.71
N TRP A 192 5.94 21.62 -0.42
CA TRP A 192 6.45 20.25 -0.44
C TRP A 192 7.83 20.14 0.21
N ASN A 193 8.70 21.12 -0.07
CA ASN A 193 10.08 21.15 0.38
C ASN A 193 10.27 21.89 1.72
N GLY A 194 9.34 22.77 2.09
CA GLY A 194 9.45 23.57 3.31
C GLY A 194 9.10 22.78 4.57
N ARG A 195 9.90 22.96 5.64
CA ARG A 195 9.70 22.26 6.92
C ARG A 195 8.51 22.77 7.73
N LYS A 196 8.09 24.02 7.49
CA LYS A 196 6.94 24.67 8.12
C LYS A 196 5.61 24.36 7.43
N TYR A 197 5.58 23.35 6.56
CA TYR A 197 4.38 22.96 5.84
C TYR A 197 4.07 21.51 6.11
N ALA A 198 2.79 21.19 6.10
CA ALA A 198 2.31 19.85 6.43
C ALA A 198 1.56 19.19 5.27
N ILE A 199 1.90 19.56 4.04
CA ILE A 199 1.39 18.95 2.81
C ILE A 199 1.72 17.45 2.70
N ARG A 200 2.83 17.00 3.31
CA ARG A 200 3.25 15.59 3.38
C ARG A 200 2.76 14.84 4.63
N THR A 201 1.87 15.43 5.42
CA THR A 201 1.30 14.74 6.58
C THR A 201 0.21 13.76 6.18
N ALA A 202 -0.07 12.75 7.02
CA ALA A 202 -1.08 11.75 6.73
C ALA A 202 -2.46 12.35 6.37
N PRO A 203 -2.99 13.37 7.07
CA PRO A 203 -4.28 13.98 6.70
C PRO A 203 -4.25 14.64 5.31
N ALA A 204 -3.19 15.36 4.97
CA ALA A 204 -3.07 16.03 3.68
C ALA A 204 -2.96 15.02 2.53
N LEU A 205 -2.13 14.00 2.67
CA LEU A 205 -1.99 12.93 1.67
C LEU A 205 -3.31 12.18 1.45
N ARG A 206 -4.05 11.87 2.53
CA ARG A 206 -5.39 11.26 2.42
C ARG A 206 -6.39 12.16 1.70
N ALA A 207 -6.34 13.47 1.93
CA ALA A 207 -7.21 14.40 1.21
C ALA A 207 -6.89 14.42 -0.30
N PHE A 208 -5.62 14.42 -0.70
CA PHE A 208 -5.24 14.31 -2.11
C PHE A 208 -5.70 12.99 -2.73
N ILE A 209 -5.55 11.87 -2.02
CA ILE A 209 -6.03 10.55 -2.47
C ILE A 209 -7.54 10.59 -2.68
N ARG A 210 -8.30 11.13 -1.73
CA ARG A 210 -9.77 11.20 -1.75
C ARG A 210 -10.32 12.05 -2.92
N VAL A 211 -9.51 12.93 -3.51
CA VAL A 211 -9.89 13.77 -4.66
C VAL A 211 -9.42 13.19 -6.00
N ALA A 212 -8.58 12.16 -5.99
CA ALA A 212 -8.11 11.51 -7.22
C ALA A 212 -9.23 11.08 -8.20
N PRO A 213 -10.40 10.59 -7.75
CA PRO A 213 -11.52 10.29 -8.65
C PRO A 213 -11.99 11.51 -9.46
N ASP A 214 -12.03 12.70 -8.85
CA ASP A 214 -12.42 13.94 -9.53
C ASP A 214 -11.41 14.34 -10.60
N VAL A 215 -10.11 14.10 -10.35
CA VAL A 215 -9.03 14.31 -11.32
C VAL A 215 -9.15 13.33 -12.49
N VAL A 216 -9.37 12.04 -12.21
CA VAL A 216 -9.60 11.01 -13.24
C VAL A 216 -10.82 11.35 -14.09
N LYS A 217 -11.91 11.79 -13.47
CA LYS A 217 -13.12 12.22 -14.19
C LYS A 217 -12.83 13.39 -15.15
N ARG A 218 -11.99 14.36 -14.77
CA ARG A 218 -11.59 15.46 -15.65
C ARG A 218 -10.71 14.97 -16.79
N LEU A 219 -9.77 14.06 -16.53
CA LEU A 219 -8.93 13.45 -17.57
C LEU A 219 -9.78 12.68 -18.60
N ASP A 220 -10.77 11.93 -18.14
CA ASP A 220 -11.72 11.22 -19.01
C ASP A 220 -12.54 12.19 -19.89
N GLN A 221 -12.97 13.33 -19.34
CA GLN A 221 -13.68 14.37 -20.09
C GLN A 221 -12.82 14.98 -21.20
N GLU A 222 -11.51 15.13 -20.94
CA GLU A 222 -10.53 15.59 -21.92
C GLU A 222 -10.05 14.47 -22.86
N ARG A 223 -10.56 13.24 -22.71
CA ARG A 223 -10.11 12.02 -23.43
C ARG A 223 -8.59 11.80 -23.32
N ALA A 224 -8.02 12.19 -22.19
CA ALA A 224 -6.60 12.02 -21.88
C ALA A 224 -6.32 10.61 -21.32
N GLU A 225 -5.12 10.10 -21.56
CA GLU A 225 -4.62 8.93 -20.84
C GLU A 225 -4.54 9.27 -19.34
N ARG A 226 -5.19 8.47 -18.50
CA ARG A 226 -5.36 8.79 -17.07
C ARG A 226 -4.03 8.99 -16.36
N ALA A 227 -3.01 8.22 -16.72
CA ALA A 227 -1.68 8.28 -16.12
C ALA A 227 -0.70 9.26 -16.81
N ASP A 228 -1.12 10.02 -17.82
CA ASP A 228 -0.25 10.99 -18.51
C ASP A 228 0.18 12.12 -17.56
N PHE A 229 1.50 12.26 -17.40
CA PHE A 229 2.07 13.22 -16.46
C PHE A 229 1.67 14.66 -16.76
N ARG A 230 1.69 15.09 -18.03
CA ARG A 230 1.40 16.47 -18.43
C ARG A 230 -0.09 16.79 -18.29
N MET A 231 -0.94 15.84 -18.66
CA MET A 231 -2.40 15.99 -18.57
C MET A 231 -2.85 16.06 -17.11
N ILE A 232 -2.27 15.24 -16.22
CA ILE A 232 -2.53 15.37 -14.78
C ILE A 232 -2.17 16.78 -14.30
N GLY A 233 -0.98 17.28 -14.66
CA GLY A 233 -0.52 18.63 -14.30
C GLY A 233 -1.47 19.72 -14.77
N ARG A 234 -1.97 19.61 -16.01
CA ARG A 234 -2.96 20.54 -16.57
C ARG A 234 -4.27 20.52 -15.79
N VAL A 235 -4.80 19.33 -15.48
CA VAL A 235 -6.07 19.17 -14.77
C VAL A 235 -6.00 19.75 -13.36
N ILE A 236 -4.87 19.56 -12.65
CA ILE A 236 -4.73 20.05 -11.28
C ILE A 236 -4.22 21.50 -11.18
N ALA A 237 -3.84 22.13 -12.29
CA ALA A 237 -3.33 23.50 -12.31
C ALA A 237 -4.18 24.54 -11.55
N PRO A 238 -5.53 24.47 -11.53
CA PRO A 238 -6.36 25.39 -10.74
C PRO A 238 -6.05 25.38 -9.23
N TRP A 239 -5.52 24.28 -8.68
CA TRP A 239 -5.14 24.19 -7.27
C TRP A 239 -4.02 25.16 -6.91
N GLY A 240 -3.05 25.39 -7.79
CA GLY A 240 -1.96 26.33 -7.53
C GLY A 240 -2.47 27.76 -7.35
N ARG A 241 -3.46 28.17 -8.15
CA ARG A 241 -4.05 29.52 -8.07
C ARG A 241 -5.02 29.68 -6.90
N ARG A 242 -5.84 28.67 -6.62
CA ARG A 242 -6.95 28.77 -5.66
C ARG A 242 -6.62 28.36 -4.24
N ILE A 243 -5.63 27.48 -4.09
CA ILE A 243 -5.24 26.91 -2.80
C ILE A 243 -3.88 27.46 -2.41
N GLY A 244 -2.89 27.32 -3.31
CA GLY A 244 -1.52 27.79 -3.12
C GLY A 244 -0.78 27.09 -1.96
N ASP A 245 0.53 27.33 -1.86
CA ASP A 245 1.38 26.73 -0.84
C ASP A 245 1.01 27.14 0.60
N MET A 246 0.58 28.39 0.78
CA MET A 246 0.25 28.97 2.09
C MET A 246 -0.87 28.21 2.81
N ARG A 247 -1.72 27.49 2.08
CA ARG A 247 -2.76 26.65 2.67
C ARG A 247 -2.19 25.57 3.61
N PHE A 248 -0.95 25.15 3.40
CA PHE A 248 -0.32 24.04 4.10
C PHE A 248 0.59 24.47 5.25
N GLU A 249 0.74 25.76 5.55
CA GLU A 249 1.67 26.29 6.56
C GLU A 249 1.26 25.95 8.01
N THR A 250 2.12 25.25 8.75
CA THR A 250 1.86 24.64 10.06
C THR A 250 1.59 25.64 11.19
N ASP A 251 2.19 26.83 11.13
CA ASP A 251 2.09 27.86 12.19
C ASP A 251 0.98 28.89 11.92
N GLY A 252 0.27 28.79 10.79
CA GLY A 252 -0.85 29.68 10.41
C GLY A 252 -2.24 29.11 10.73
N ALA A 253 -3.18 29.26 9.78
CA ALA A 253 -4.59 28.82 9.86
C ALA A 253 -4.81 27.31 10.21
N TRP A 254 -3.72 26.53 10.29
CA TRP A 254 -3.64 25.18 10.84
C TRP A 254 -4.30 25.03 12.23
N LYS A 255 -4.16 26.02 13.13
CA LYS A 255 -4.83 26.01 14.45
C LYS A 255 -6.25 26.58 14.43
N GLN A 256 -6.57 27.51 13.53
CA GLN A 256 -7.84 28.24 13.56
C GLN A 256 -8.98 27.60 12.76
N ARG A 257 -8.70 26.84 11.69
CA ARG A 257 -9.74 26.25 10.82
C ARG A 257 -9.83 24.72 10.87
N GLY A 258 -8.92 24.04 11.55
CA GLY A 258 -8.90 22.58 11.66
C GLY A 258 -8.70 21.90 10.31
N LEU A 259 -7.54 21.31 10.06
CA LEU A 259 -7.34 20.49 8.86
C LEU A 259 -8.04 19.14 9.02
N SER A 260 -9.32 19.11 8.70
CA SER A 260 -10.01 17.85 8.41
C SER A 260 -9.71 17.43 6.98
N ILE A 261 -9.59 16.11 6.80
CA ILE A 261 -9.40 15.47 5.48
C ILE A 261 -10.53 15.92 4.54
N ASP A 262 -11.76 16.01 5.06
CA ASP A 262 -12.96 16.40 4.31
C ASP A 262 -12.93 17.86 3.86
N GLN A 263 -12.47 18.77 4.72
CA GLN A 263 -12.41 20.18 4.38
C GLN A 263 -11.39 20.44 3.25
N LEU A 264 -10.19 19.85 3.35
CA LEU A 264 -9.19 19.98 2.30
C LEU A 264 -9.65 19.30 1.00
N ALA A 265 -10.25 18.11 1.09
CA ALA A 265 -10.80 17.44 -0.09
C ALA A 265 -11.91 18.28 -0.77
N LYS A 266 -12.78 18.93 0.02
CA LYS A 266 -13.81 19.84 -0.49
C LYS A 266 -13.20 21.05 -1.20
N GLU A 267 -12.19 21.68 -0.63
CA GLU A 267 -11.48 22.82 -1.24
C GLU A 267 -10.84 22.44 -2.58
N LEU A 268 -10.15 21.29 -2.62
CA LEU A 268 -9.55 20.74 -3.84
C LEU A 268 -10.61 20.46 -4.93
N ARG A 269 -11.75 19.86 -4.58
CA ARG A 269 -12.86 19.62 -5.53
C ARG A 269 -13.46 20.91 -6.07
N LEU A 270 -13.73 21.87 -5.19
CA LEU A 270 -14.25 23.18 -5.61
C LEU A 270 -13.27 23.87 -6.57
N ALA A 271 -11.97 23.77 -6.29
CA ALA A 271 -10.92 24.30 -7.17
C ALA A 271 -10.89 23.64 -8.54
N LEU A 272 -11.18 22.34 -8.65
CA LEU A 272 -11.35 21.65 -9.94
C LEU A 272 -12.63 22.08 -10.67
N GLN A 273 -13.74 22.31 -9.96
CA GLN A 273 -15.04 22.62 -10.56
C GLN A 273 -15.11 24.04 -11.13
N TYR A 274 -14.55 25.01 -10.42
CA TYR A 274 -14.58 26.43 -10.79
C TYR A 274 -13.15 26.97 -11.00
N PRO A 275 -12.53 26.72 -12.17
CA PRO A 275 -11.13 27.06 -12.42
C PRO A 275 -10.84 28.55 -12.68
N GLU A 276 -11.89 29.33 -13.03
CA GLU A 276 -11.83 30.77 -13.39
C GLU A 276 -12.32 31.70 -12.26
N GLY A 277 -12.86 31.17 -11.15
CA GLY A 277 -13.57 31.95 -10.13
C GLY A 277 -15.07 32.08 -10.40
N VAL A 278 -15.82 32.56 -9.40
CA VAL A 278 -17.22 33.03 -9.53
C VAL A 278 -17.17 34.55 -9.54
#